data_AF-A0A8X6LX64-F1
#
_entry.id   AF-A0A8X6LX64-F1
#
_cell.length_a   1.000
_cell.length_b   1.000
_cell.length_c   1.000
_cell.angle_alpha   90.00
_cell.angle_beta   90.00
_cell.angle_gamma   90.00
#
_symmetry.space_group_name_H-M   'P 1'
#
loop_
_entity.id
_entity.type
_entity.pdbx_description
1 polymer ?
#
loop_
_entity_poly.entity_id
_entity_poly.type
_entity_poly.pdbx_seq_one_letter_code
_entity_poly.pdbx_strand_id
1 'polypeptide(L)'
;MSHLTLNDIPVTAAAMKFGNSQHVKLLYSVVFNDQPFSRASREQLRNFTGFAPDFDIKSHSAIILSKLTLPDLICLANFSQFKTTGNAEEFCNNILHSLANL
;
A
#
# COMPACT_ATOMS: atom_id res chain seq x y z
N MET A 1 -22.37 -2.62 4.48
CA MET A 1 -21.31 -3.08 3.57
C MET A 1 -20.10 -3.36 4.44
N SER A 2 -19.55 -4.57 4.40
CA SER A 2 -18.30 -4.86 5.11
C SER A 2 -17.21 -4.08 4.41
N HIS A 3 -16.74 -2.99 5.03
CA HIS A 3 -15.54 -2.30 4.60
C HIS A 3 -14.37 -3.22 4.92
N LEU A 4 -13.87 -3.96 3.92
CA LEU A 4 -12.71 -4.83 4.12
C LEU A 4 -11.53 -3.90 4.41
N THR A 5 -10.86 -4.16 5.52
CA THR A 5 -9.67 -3.41 5.92
C THR A 5 -8.42 -4.20 5.52
N LEU A 6 -7.27 -3.53 5.48
CA LEU A 6 -5.98 -4.24 5.38
C LEU A 6 -5.76 -5.23 6.54
N ASN A 7 -6.44 -5.07 7.68
CA ASN A 7 -6.39 -5.99 8.80
C ASN A 7 -7.28 -7.24 8.62
N ASP A 8 -8.24 -7.21 7.70
CA ASP A 8 -9.07 -8.37 7.36
C ASP A 8 -8.37 -9.32 6.39
N ILE A 9 -7.26 -8.89 5.77
CA ILE A 9 -6.37 -9.72 4.97
C ILE A 9 -5.35 -10.36 5.93
N PRO A 10 -5.44 -11.67 6.24
CA PRO A 10 -4.67 -12.27 7.34
C PRO A 10 -3.16 -12.11 7.17
N VAL A 11 -2.68 -12.17 5.93
CA VAL A 11 -1.26 -12.02 5.61
C VAL A 11 -0.80 -10.58 5.80
N THR A 12 -1.57 -9.60 5.30
CA THR A 12 -1.25 -8.17 5.46
C THR A 12 -1.35 -7.75 6.93
N ALA A 13 -2.31 -8.27 7.67
CA ALA A 13 -2.42 -8.08 9.12
C ALA A 13 -1.19 -8.62 9.87
N ALA A 14 -0.73 -9.83 9.54
CA ALA A 14 0.48 -10.41 10.11
C ALA A 14 1.74 -9.61 9.72
N ALA A 15 1.85 -9.20 8.46
CA ALA A 15 2.96 -8.42 7.94
C ALA A 15 3.02 -7.01 8.56
N MET A 16 1.87 -6.38 8.83
CA MET A 16 1.80 -5.11 9.56
C MET A 16 2.14 -5.26 11.06
N LYS A 17 1.85 -6.41 11.66
CA LYS A 17 2.09 -6.66 13.09
C LYS A 17 3.54 -7.08 13.38
N PHE A 18 4.13 -7.90 12.51
CA PHE A 18 5.44 -8.55 12.73
C PHE A 18 6.48 -8.24 11.65
N GLY A 19 6.08 -7.65 10.53
CA GLY A 19 6.97 -7.36 9.42
C GLY A 19 7.93 -6.20 9.69
N ASN A 20 8.94 -6.12 8.82
CA ASN A 20 9.99 -5.10 8.87
C ASN A 20 9.36 -3.69 8.84
N SER A 21 9.73 -2.87 9.83
CA SER A 21 9.29 -1.48 9.96
C SER A 21 9.50 -0.66 8.69
N GLN A 22 10.50 -0.98 7.87
CA GLN A 22 10.76 -0.28 6.62
C GLN A 22 9.69 -0.56 5.55
N HIS A 23 9.22 -1.80 5.40
CA HIS A 23 8.14 -2.13 4.45
C HIS A 23 6.80 -1.54 4.89
N VAL A 24 6.53 -1.53 6.20
CA VAL A 24 5.32 -0.90 6.76
C VAL A 24 5.35 0.62 6.55
N LYS A 25 6.52 1.26 6.68
CA LYS A 25 6.73 2.68 6.35
C LYS A 25 6.48 2.97 4.88
N LEU A 26 7.00 2.12 4.00
CA LEU A 26 6.81 2.20 2.56
C LEU A 26 5.34 2.05 2.16
N LEU A 27 4.62 1.09 2.75
CA LEU A 27 3.19 0.93 2.48
C LEU A 27 2.40 2.13 3.01
N TYR A 28 2.79 2.66 4.16
CA TYR A 28 2.19 3.88 4.71
C TYR A 28 2.43 5.10 3.82
N SER A 29 3.63 5.28 3.26
CA SER A 29 3.89 6.39 2.33
C SER A 29 3.12 6.25 1.03
N VAL A 30 2.91 5.02 0.53
CA VAL A 30 2.04 4.73 -0.62
C VAL A 30 0.58 5.06 -0.31
N VAL A 31 0.05 4.67 0.85
CA VAL A 31 -1.37 4.90 1.19
C VAL A 31 -1.66 6.37 1.53
N PHE A 32 -0.76 7.03 2.26
CA PHE A 32 -1.02 8.36 2.84
C PHE A 32 -0.14 9.47 2.24
N ASN A 33 0.41 9.27 1.04
CA ASN A 33 1.23 10.25 0.32
C ASN A 33 2.42 10.79 1.15
N ASP A 34 3.24 9.88 1.68
CA ASP A 34 4.49 10.21 2.39
C ASP A 34 4.29 11.03 3.69
N GLN A 35 3.14 10.88 4.34
CA GLN A 35 2.92 11.42 5.67
C GLN A 35 3.95 10.86 6.68
N PRO A 36 4.32 11.63 7.72
CA PRO A 36 5.28 11.20 8.72
C PRO A 36 4.84 9.90 9.41
N PHE A 37 5.75 8.93 9.48
CA PHE A 37 5.48 7.66 10.13
C PHE A 37 5.58 7.80 11.66
N SER A 38 4.49 7.47 12.35
CA SER A 38 4.37 7.51 13.82
C SER A 38 3.92 6.17 14.39
N ARG A 39 3.80 6.08 15.72
CA ARG A 39 3.26 4.88 16.38
C ARG A 39 1.81 4.58 15.94
N ALA A 40 1.03 5.62 15.64
CA ALA A 40 -0.35 5.51 15.17
C ALA A 40 -0.46 5.07 13.70
N SER A 41 0.61 5.24 12.90
CA SER A 41 0.59 4.92 11.47
C SER A 41 0.27 3.45 11.18
N ARG A 42 0.68 2.52 12.05
CA ARG A 42 0.32 1.10 11.92
C ARG A 42 -1.15 0.83 12.19
N GLU A 43 -1.76 1.58 13.09
CA GLU A 43 -3.18 1.47 13.38
C GLU A 43 -4.02 2.07 12.25
N GLN A 44 -3.61 3.24 11.75
CA GLN A 44 -4.24 3.86 10.58
C GLN A 44 -4.16 2.95 9.34
N LEU A 45 -3.00 2.35 9.07
CA LEU A 45 -2.84 1.39 7.97
C LEU A 45 -3.77 0.17 8.14
N ARG A 46 -3.88 -0.37 9.35
CA ARG A 46 -4.78 -1.51 9.65
C ARG A 46 -6.25 -1.18 9.42
N ASN A 47 -6.65 0.06 9.70
CA ASN A 47 -8.02 0.54 9.54
C ASN A 47 -8.27 1.15 8.16
N PHE A 48 -7.32 1.06 7.23
CA PHE A 48 -7.51 1.56 5.86
C PHE A 48 -8.51 0.67 5.11
N THR A 49 -9.55 1.28 4.55
CA THR A 49 -10.69 0.65 3.86
C THR A 49 -10.77 1.06 2.39
N GLY A 50 -9.62 1.33 1.77
CA GLY A 50 -9.55 1.83 0.40
C GLY A 50 -9.54 3.36 0.29
N PHE A 51 -9.30 3.82 -0.93
CA PHE A 51 -9.21 5.24 -1.24
C PHE A 51 -10.59 5.88 -1.42
N ALA A 52 -10.65 7.21 -1.33
CA ALA A 52 -11.88 7.95 -1.62
C ALA A 52 -12.32 7.76 -3.10
N PRO A 53 -13.62 7.85 -3.43
CA PRO A 53 -14.10 7.65 -4.80
C PRO A 53 -13.52 8.62 -5.84
N ASP A 54 -13.10 9.80 -5.41
CA ASP A 54 -12.46 10.85 -6.21
C ASP A 54 -10.92 10.78 -6.22
N PHE A 55 -10.34 9.70 -5.68
CA PHE A 55 -8.91 9.51 -5.63
C PHE A 55 -8.28 9.40 -7.03
N ASP A 56 -7.34 10.29 -7.32
CA ASP A 56 -6.61 10.31 -8.59
C ASP A 56 -5.44 9.31 -8.56
N ILE A 57 -5.70 8.09 -9.01
CA ILE A 57 -4.70 7.03 -9.13
C ILE A 57 -3.52 7.45 -10.02
N LYS A 58 -3.75 8.21 -11.10
CA LYS A 58 -2.67 8.57 -12.04
C LYS A 58 -1.69 9.53 -11.40
N SER A 59 -2.20 10.61 -10.79
CA SER A 59 -1.35 11.58 -10.11
C SER A 59 -0.59 10.93 -8.95
N HIS A 60 -1.26 10.05 -8.20
CA HIS A 60 -0.64 9.36 -7.07
C HIS A 60 0.41 8.33 -7.52
N SER A 61 0.16 7.62 -8.62
CA SER A 61 1.12 6.69 -9.23
C SER A 61 2.40 7.41 -9.67
N ALA A 62 2.28 8.58 -10.29
CA ALA A 62 3.43 9.40 -10.68
C ALA A 62 4.28 9.82 -9.47
N ILE A 63 3.65 10.20 -8.36
CA ILE A 63 4.36 10.53 -7.11
C ILE A 63 5.11 9.31 -6.58
N ILE A 64 4.47 8.14 -6.55
CA ILE A 64 5.09 6.90 -6.07
C ILE A 64 6.28 6.52 -6.95
N LEU A 65 6.12 6.54 -8.27
CA LEU A 65 7.18 6.20 -9.23
C LEU A 65 8.36 7.19 -9.20
N SER A 66 8.14 8.43 -8.76
CA SER A 66 9.23 9.39 -8.55
C SER A 66 10.09 9.09 -7.31
N LYS A 67 9.58 8.29 -6.37
CA LYS A 67 10.21 8.01 -5.06
C LYS A 67 10.66 6.56 -4.90
N LEU A 68 9.91 5.63 -5.49
CA LEU A 68 10.10 4.19 -5.31
C LEU A 68 10.69 3.56 -6.56
N THR A 69 11.60 2.63 -6.33
CA THR A 69 12.20 1.83 -7.38
C THR A 69 11.35 0.57 -7.64
N LEU A 70 11.57 -0.09 -8.77
CA LEU A 70 10.93 -1.39 -9.05
C LEU A 70 11.17 -2.43 -7.94
N PRO A 71 12.39 -2.60 -7.37
CA PRO A 71 12.60 -3.46 -6.21
C PRO A 71 11.71 -3.12 -4.99
N ASP A 72 11.51 -1.84 -4.69
CA ASP A 72 10.64 -1.42 -3.58
C ASP A 72 9.18 -1.81 -3.85
N LEU A 73 8.73 -1.62 -5.09
CA LEU A 73 7.38 -1.97 -5.52
C LEU A 73 7.16 -3.49 -5.53
N ILE A 74 8.14 -4.27 -5.98
CA ILE A 74 8.12 -5.74 -5.89
C ILE A 74 8.02 -6.17 -4.42
N CYS A 75 8.81 -5.54 -3.54
CA CYS A 75 8.78 -5.84 -2.12
C CYS A 75 7.39 -5.55 -1.52
N LEU A 76 6.78 -4.42 -1.87
CA LEU A 76 5.43 -4.07 -1.44
C LEU A 76 4.36 -5.01 -1.98
N ALA A 77 4.43 -5.36 -3.26
CA ALA A 77 3.51 -6.32 -3.85
C ALA A 77 3.60 -7.68 -3.15
N ASN A 78 4.82 -8.17 -2.90
CA ASN A 78 5.04 -9.41 -2.17
C ASN A 78 4.57 -9.32 -0.71
N PHE A 79 4.84 -8.20 -0.05
CA PHE A 79 4.43 -7.94 1.33
C PHE A 79 2.91 -7.97 1.50
N SER A 80 2.18 -7.41 0.52
CA SER A 80 0.72 -7.38 0.49
C SER A 80 0.10 -8.56 -0.28
N GLN A 81 0.92 -9.48 -0.79
CA GLN A 81 0.55 -10.59 -1.67
C GLN A 81 -0.30 -10.20 -2.89
N PHE A 82 -0.11 -8.99 -3.40
CA PHE A 82 -0.72 -8.58 -4.65
C PHE A 82 -0.04 -9.35 -5.80
N LYS A 83 -0.83 -10.10 -6.57
CA LYS A 83 -0.32 -10.80 -7.75
C LYS A 83 -0.02 -9.77 -8.84
N THR A 84 1.21 -9.29 -8.88
CA THR A 84 1.64 -8.29 -9.87
C THR A 84 2.86 -8.78 -10.63
N THR A 85 2.87 -8.51 -11.93
CA THR A 85 3.98 -8.77 -12.85
C THR A 85 4.11 -7.57 -13.76
N GLY A 86 5.32 -7.21 -14.17
CA GLY A 86 5.50 -6.09 -15.08
C GLY A 86 6.68 -5.16 -14.76
N ASN A 87 6.65 -3.99 -15.39
CA ASN A 87 7.55 -2.88 -15.11
C ASN A 87 7.10 -2.08 -13.86
N ALA A 88 7.86 -1.05 -13.46
CA ALA A 88 7.56 -0.27 -12.26
C ALA A 88 6.16 0.35 -12.28
N GLU A 89 5.73 0.87 -13.43
CA GLU A 89 4.41 1.50 -13.59
C GLU A 89 3.28 0.48 -13.43
N GLU A 90 3.43 -0.70 -14.02
CA GLU A 90 2.47 -1.80 -13.89
C GLU A 90 2.37 -2.29 -12.44
N PHE A 91 3.51 -2.44 -11.75
CA PHE A 91 3.51 -2.78 -10.32
C PHE A 91 2.79 -1.71 -9.49
N CYS A 92 3.13 -0.43 -9.68
CA CYS A 92 2.53 0.69 -8.94
C CYS A 92 1.02 0.76 -9.14
N ASN A 93 0.56 0.75 -10.40
CA ASN A 93 -0.86 0.83 -10.72
C ASN A 93 -1.65 -0.37 -10.15
N ASN A 94 -1.11 -1.59 -10.25
CA ASN A 94 -1.77 -2.77 -9.72
C ASN A 94 -1.87 -2.75 -8.18
N ILE A 95 -0.84 -2.25 -7.49
CA ILE A 95 -0.89 -2.03 -6.04
C ILE A 95 -1.99 -1.03 -5.69
N LEU A 96 -2.03 0.13 -6.38
CA LEU A 96 -3.03 1.16 -6.13
C LEU A 96 -4.46 0.69 -6.42
N HIS A 97 -4.66 -0.05 -7.51
CA HIS A 97 -5.97 -0.66 -7.82
C HIS A 97 -6.38 -1.72 -6.79
N SER A 98 -5.43 -2.54 -6.31
CA SER A 98 -5.73 -3.51 -5.26
C SER A 98 -6.13 -2.84 -3.95
N LEU A 99 -5.46 -1.73 -3.60
CA LEU A 99 -5.80 -0.91 -2.44
C LEU A 99 -7.13 -0.17 -2.61
N ALA A 100 -7.46 0.28 -3.82
CA ALA A 100 -8.75 0.94 -4.11
C ALA A 100 -9.96 -0.02 -4.02
N ASN A 101 -9.72 -1.32 -4.20
CA ASN A 101 -10.76 -2.37 -4.20
C ASN A 101 -10.88 -3.11 -2.86
N LEU A 102 -10.32 -2.56 -1.77
CA LEU A 102 -10.58 -3.02 -0.41
C LEU A 102 -12.03 -2.72 -0.01
#